data_AF-A0A352CNG3-F1
#
_entry.id   AF-A0A352CNG3-F1
#
_cell.length_a   1.000
_cell.length_b   1.000
_cell.length_c   1.000
_cell.angle_alpha   90.00
_cell.angle_beta   90.00
_cell.angle_gamma   90.00
#
_symmetry.space_group_name_H-M   'P 1'
#
loop_
_entity.id
_entity.type
_entity.pdbx_description
1 polymer ?
#
loop_
_entity_poly.entity_id
_entity_poly.type
_entity_poly.pdbx_seq_one_letter_code
_entity_poly.pdbx_strand_id
1 'polypeptide(L)'
;MENMKIKRMMAVGLAGMLAASVLYGCESPIPGKSVSGDEAATEAEDNSVEVAVQTPERKSISMSSNFSATVTAESEVKVIPLLGGEVVEKNFEVGDHVNEGDLLFRIDDEALQIALKQAQAQVSTAQAGLKSSTATAEATKAKANVDRAQATATVGEMPYSDKQMDRSVDSAYVSKVAANNTRKNAGDSVDLAETSLDDYKKAKDDVKKALDAAEA
;
A
#
# COMPACT_ATOMS: atom_id res chain seq x y z
N MET A 1 -18.06 0.95 -24.39
CA MET A 1 -16.69 1.27 -24.84
C MET A 1 -15.77 0.33 -24.10
N GLU A 2 -15.55 -0.84 -24.70
CA GLU A 2 -14.91 -2.00 -24.09
C GLU A 2 -13.68 -2.29 -24.94
N ASN A 3 -12.50 -1.93 -24.45
CA ASN A 3 -11.27 -1.95 -25.23
C ASN A 3 -10.56 -3.30 -25.11
N MET A 4 -10.95 -4.18 -26.01
CA MET A 4 -10.16 -5.16 -26.77
C MET A 4 -8.63 -5.05 -26.62
N LYS A 5 -7.99 -6.10 -26.08
CA LYS A 5 -6.54 -6.37 -26.26
C LYS A 5 -6.35 -7.62 -27.11
N ILE A 6 -5.94 -7.40 -28.36
CA ILE A 6 -5.45 -8.42 -29.30
C ILE A 6 -3.94 -8.23 -29.45
N LYS A 7 -3.16 -9.29 -29.24
CA LYS A 7 -1.87 -9.57 -29.93
C LYS A 7 -1.46 -11.03 -29.61
N ARG A 8 -1.75 -12.00 -30.47
CA ARG A 8 -0.99 -12.49 -31.64
C ARG A 8 0.43 -13.01 -31.34
N MET A 9 0.52 -14.35 -31.47
CA MET A 9 1.45 -15.15 -32.27
C MET A 9 2.87 -15.46 -31.79
N MET A 10 3.16 -16.77 -31.94
CA MET A 10 4.43 -17.42 -32.29
C MET A 10 5.51 -17.42 -31.19
N ALA A 11 6.34 -18.44 -30.99
CA ALA A 11 6.70 -19.59 -31.82
C ALA A 11 7.51 -20.59 -30.97
N VAL A 12 7.46 -21.86 -31.39
CA VAL A 12 8.60 -22.80 -31.50
C VAL A 12 9.31 -23.27 -30.21
N GLY A 13 9.16 -24.57 -29.94
CA GLY A 13 10.00 -25.35 -29.05
C GLY A 13 9.89 -26.84 -29.42
N LEU A 14 10.45 -27.20 -30.57
CA LEU A 14 10.48 -28.54 -31.15
C LEU A 14 11.36 -29.46 -30.28
N ALA A 15 10.74 -30.28 -29.43
CA ALA A 15 11.42 -31.36 -28.71
C ALA A 15 11.44 -32.61 -29.61
N GLY A 16 12.64 -33.16 -29.79
CA GLY A 16 12.95 -34.16 -30.80
C GLY A 16 12.41 -35.56 -30.54
N MET A 17 12.53 -36.41 -31.56
CA MET A 17 12.56 -37.86 -31.42
C MET A 17 13.03 -38.50 -32.73
N LEU A 18 14.05 -39.38 -32.62
CA LEU A 18 14.31 -40.66 -33.35
C LEU A 18 14.00 -40.78 -34.87
N ALA A 19 14.63 -41.61 -35.68
CA ALA A 19 15.79 -42.50 -35.67
C ALA A 19 15.86 -43.16 -37.08
N ALA A 20 17.03 -43.73 -37.41
CA ALA A 20 17.19 -44.96 -38.18
C ALA A 20 16.79 -45.03 -39.69
N SER A 21 17.83 -44.94 -40.53
CA SER A 21 18.38 -46.08 -41.31
C SER A 21 17.85 -46.49 -42.70
N VAL A 22 18.86 -46.80 -43.55
CA VAL A 22 18.95 -47.86 -44.59
C VAL A 22 18.84 -47.47 -46.08
N LEU A 23 20.01 -47.58 -46.74
CA LEU A 23 20.36 -48.06 -48.10
C LEU A 23 19.58 -47.57 -49.34
N TYR A 24 20.32 -47.16 -50.38
CA TYR A 24 20.40 -47.91 -51.65
C TYR A 24 21.63 -47.44 -52.45
N GLY A 25 22.42 -48.40 -52.90
CA GLY A 25 23.43 -48.23 -53.95
C GLY A 25 22.97 -48.87 -55.26
N CYS A 26 23.62 -48.49 -56.36
CA CYS A 26 23.75 -49.13 -57.69
C CYS A 26 24.60 -48.13 -58.50
N GLU A 27 25.55 -48.46 -59.37
CA GLU A 27 25.74 -49.64 -60.20
C GLU A 27 27.21 -49.65 -60.69
N SER A 28 27.70 -50.86 -60.94
CA SER A 28 29.04 -51.30 -61.34
C SER A 28 29.45 -51.00 -62.81
N PRO A 29 30.70 -51.33 -63.23
CA PRO A 29 31.42 -50.75 -64.36
C PRO A 29 31.47 -51.63 -65.63
N ILE A 30 31.78 -51.03 -66.79
CA ILE A 30 32.29 -51.74 -68.00
C ILE A 30 33.33 -50.84 -68.73
N PRO A 31 34.42 -51.40 -69.29
CA PRO A 31 35.63 -50.69 -69.72
C PRO A 31 35.67 -50.41 -71.24
N GLY A 32 36.53 -49.47 -71.66
CA GLY A 32 36.86 -49.21 -73.07
C GLY A 32 38.21 -48.52 -73.19
N LYS A 33 39.15 -49.19 -73.84
CA LYS A 33 40.61 -49.06 -73.78
C LYS A 33 41.19 -48.29 -74.98
N SER A 34 42.33 -47.62 -74.74
CA SER A 34 43.41 -47.21 -75.68
C SER A 34 43.06 -46.13 -76.72
N VAL A 35 43.94 -45.17 -77.05
CA VAL A 35 45.24 -45.39 -77.68
C VAL A 35 46.27 -44.30 -77.31
N SER A 36 47.51 -44.80 -77.24
CA SER A 36 48.84 -44.21 -77.14
C SER A 36 49.14 -42.93 -77.93
N GLY A 37 50.15 -42.19 -77.45
CA GLY A 37 50.94 -41.26 -78.27
C GLY A 37 52.04 -40.60 -77.45
N ASP A 38 53.23 -41.22 -77.46
CA ASP A 38 54.49 -40.71 -76.93
C ASP A 38 55.11 -39.66 -77.88
N GLU A 39 56.01 -38.82 -77.34
CA GLU A 39 56.92 -37.85 -77.99
C GLU A 39 56.36 -36.49 -78.48
N ALA A 40 56.69 -35.41 -77.77
CA ALA A 40 57.83 -34.52 -78.07
C ALA A 40 57.63 -33.05 -77.60
N ALA A 41 58.47 -32.66 -76.63
CA ALA A 41 59.06 -31.35 -76.34
C ALA A 41 58.21 -30.06 -76.31
N THR A 42 58.14 -29.42 -75.13
CA THR A 42 58.55 -28.02 -74.92
C THR A 42 58.84 -27.80 -73.43
N GLU A 43 59.99 -27.19 -73.18
CA GLU A 43 60.51 -26.66 -71.92
C GLU A 43 59.53 -25.67 -71.27
N ALA A 44 59.25 -25.85 -69.98
CA ALA A 44 58.67 -24.80 -69.13
C ALA A 44 59.16 -25.00 -67.70
N GLU A 45 60.31 -24.38 -67.42
CA GLU A 45 60.66 -23.72 -66.16
C GLU A 45 59.76 -24.10 -64.97
N ASP A 46 60.25 -25.01 -64.12
CA ASP A 46 59.66 -25.25 -62.80
C ASP A 46 59.89 -24.00 -61.94
N ASN A 47 59.01 -23.02 -62.13
CA ASN A 47 58.84 -21.85 -61.27
C ASN A 47 58.16 -22.28 -59.96
N SER A 48 58.71 -23.28 -59.30
CA SER A 48 58.28 -23.71 -57.98
C SER A 48 58.81 -22.70 -56.98
N VAL A 49 57.93 -21.80 -56.59
CA VAL A 49 58.16 -20.87 -55.50
C VAL A 49 57.96 -21.63 -54.20
N GLU A 50 59.04 -21.80 -53.43
CA GLU A 50 58.94 -22.41 -52.09
C GLU A 50 58.06 -21.54 -51.18
N VAL A 51 57.08 -22.18 -50.55
CA VAL A 51 56.15 -21.52 -49.62
C VAL A 51 56.20 -22.18 -48.25
N ALA A 52 56.29 -21.36 -47.22
CA ALA A 52 56.20 -21.82 -45.84
C ALA A 52 54.75 -22.23 -45.52
N VAL A 53 54.58 -23.46 -45.02
CA VAL A 53 53.26 -23.99 -44.62
C VAL A 53 53.22 -24.28 -43.12
N GLN A 54 52.05 -24.10 -42.50
CA GLN A 54 51.80 -24.44 -41.11
C GLN A 54 50.48 -25.21 -40.98
N THR A 55 50.48 -26.29 -40.19
CA THR A 55 49.28 -27.13 -39.96
C THR A 55 48.35 -26.47 -38.95
N PRO A 56 47.05 -26.30 -39.26
CA PRO A 56 46.11 -25.66 -38.34
C PRO A 56 45.82 -26.54 -37.12
N GLU A 57 46.03 -26.00 -35.92
CA GLU A 57 45.60 -26.60 -34.66
C GLU A 57 44.28 -25.97 -34.17
N ARG A 58 43.31 -26.80 -33.75
CA ARG A 58 42.10 -26.29 -33.09
C ARG A 58 42.40 -25.96 -31.64
N LYS A 59 42.40 -24.67 -31.31
CA LYS A 59 42.43 -24.15 -29.93
C LYS A 59 41.13 -23.40 -29.64
N SER A 60 40.67 -23.48 -28.40
CA SER A 60 39.49 -22.74 -27.94
C SER A 60 39.85 -21.28 -27.77
N ILE A 61 39.12 -20.39 -28.45
CA ILE A 61 39.27 -18.94 -28.32
C ILE A 61 38.04 -18.44 -27.56
N SER A 62 38.24 -17.86 -26.39
CA SER A 62 37.16 -17.15 -25.68
C SER A 62 37.12 -15.71 -26.15
N MET A 63 35.98 -15.30 -26.71
CA MET A 63 35.67 -13.91 -27.02
C MET A 63 35.00 -13.27 -25.81
N SER A 64 35.61 -12.25 -25.23
CA SER A 64 35.00 -11.42 -24.19
C SER A 64 34.63 -10.05 -24.77
N SER A 65 33.40 -9.62 -24.55
CA SER A 65 32.95 -8.24 -24.83
C SER A 65 32.77 -7.49 -23.52
N ASN A 66 33.28 -6.26 -23.48
CA ASN A 66 33.11 -5.36 -22.35
C ASN A 66 31.95 -4.40 -22.62
N PHE A 67 31.07 -4.25 -21.65
CA PHE A 67 29.96 -3.31 -21.71
C PHE A 67 30.07 -2.34 -20.53
N SER A 68 29.85 -1.05 -20.79
CA SER A 68 29.74 -0.03 -19.75
C SER A 68 28.27 0.22 -19.47
N ALA A 69 27.90 0.17 -18.19
CA ALA A 69 26.55 0.48 -17.72
C ALA A 69 26.64 1.43 -16.53
N THR A 70 25.58 2.22 -16.33
CA THR A 70 25.45 3.12 -15.18
C THR A 70 24.54 2.45 -14.15
N VAL A 71 24.97 2.43 -12.89
CA VAL A 71 24.13 1.99 -11.78
C VAL A 71 23.22 3.13 -11.37
N THR A 72 21.93 2.84 -11.24
CA THR A 72 20.92 3.76 -10.71
C THR A 72 20.32 3.16 -9.45
N ALA A 73 19.78 4.02 -8.58
CA ALA A 73 19.00 3.54 -7.45
C ALA A 73 17.81 2.71 -7.95
N GLU A 74 17.53 1.59 -7.29
CA GLU A 74 16.37 0.75 -7.58
C GLU A 74 15.05 1.46 -7.22
N SER A 75 15.06 2.19 -6.10
CA SER A 75 13.94 3.00 -5.63
C SER A 75 14.43 4.32 -5.04
N GLU A 76 13.71 5.41 -5.31
CA GLU A 76 13.92 6.72 -4.71
C GLU A 76 12.60 7.20 -4.09
N VAL A 77 12.59 7.42 -2.77
CA VAL A 77 11.38 7.82 -2.03
C VAL A 77 11.58 9.20 -1.42
N LYS A 78 10.61 10.09 -1.63
CA LYS A 78 10.58 11.40 -0.98
C LYS A 78 9.80 11.31 0.32
N VAL A 79 10.47 11.57 1.44
CA VAL A 79 9.84 11.65 2.76
C VAL A 79 9.20 13.04 2.91
N ILE A 80 7.88 13.07 3.04
CA ILE A 80 7.09 14.31 3.17
C ILE A 80 6.19 14.17 4.41
N PRO A 81 6.12 15.18 5.29
CA PRO A 81 5.22 15.14 6.42
C PRO A 81 3.77 15.23 5.96
N LEU A 82 2.90 14.43 6.58
CA LEU A 82 1.47 14.36 6.25
C LEU A 82 0.66 15.45 6.97
N LEU A 83 1.20 15.98 8.06
CA LEU A 83 0.64 17.10 8.83
C LEU A 83 1.71 18.21 8.91
N GLY A 84 1.26 19.46 8.87
CA GLY A 84 2.14 20.59 9.14
C GLY A 84 2.46 20.68 10.62
N GLY A 85 3.69 21.08 10.95
CA GLY A 85 4.16 21.29 12.32
C GLY A 85 5.64 21.60 12.38
N GLU A 86 6.12 21.97 13.57
CA GLU A 86 7.54 22.18 13.82
C GLU A 86 8.26 20.84 14.05
N VAL A 87 9.43 20.67 13.43
CA VAL A 87 10.27 19.49 13.66
C VAL A 87 11.06 19.69 14.95
N VAL A 88 10.75 18.88 15.96
CA VAL A 88 11.39 18.92 17.29
C VAL A 88 12.69 18.12 17.29
N GLU A 89 12.76 17.05 16.50
CA GLU A 89 13.89 16.13 16.51
C GLU A 89 14.17 15.54 15.13
N LYS A 90 15.46 15.40 14.82
CA LYS A 90 15.99 14.73 13.64
C LYS A 90 16.90 13.59 14.10
N ASN A 91 16.56 12.37 13.75
CA ASN A 91 17.17 11.14 14.29
C ASN A 91 18.03 10.38 13.26
N PHE A 92 18.64 11.10 12.32
CA PHE A 92 19.57 10.51 11.34
C PHE A 92 20.64 11.53 10.91
N GLU A 93 21.75 11.01 10.38
CA GLU A 93 22.82 11.78 9.75
C GLU A 93 22.88 11.55 8.23
N VAL A 94 23.51 12.47 7.51
CA VAL A 94 23.60 12.37 6.06
C VAL A 94 24.55 11.23 5.69
N GLY A 95 24.02 10.25 4.96
CA GLY A 95 24.76 9.04 4.59
C GLY A 95 24.46 7.83 5.49
N ASP A 96 23.64 8.00 6.53
CA ASP A 96 23.19 6.89 7.36
C ASP A 96 22.31 5.92 6.57
N HIS A 97 22.46 4.64 6.90
CA HIS A 97 21.55 3.60 6.46
C HIS A 97 20.38 3.52 7.43
N VAL A 98 19.18 3.81 6.93
CA VAL A 98 17.93 3.76 7.69
C VAL A 98 17.06 2.63 7.14
N ASN A 99 16.39 1.92 8.02
CA ASN A 99 15.52 0.80 7.66
C ASN A 99 14.06 1.22 7.65
N GLU A 100 13.22 0.31 7.19
CA GLU A 100 11.78 0.40 7.32
C GLU A 100 11.35 0.76 8.75
N GLY A 101 10.56 1.83 8.88
CA GLY A 101 9.87 2.17 10.13
C GLY A 101 10.74 2.91 11.15
N ASP A 102 12.00 3.20 10.82
CA ASP A 102 12.86 4.01 11.66
C ASP A 102 12.30 5.44 11.82
N LEU A 103 12.36 5.95 13.05
CA LEU A 103 11.91 7.30 13.34
C LEU A 103 12.93 8.29 12.77
N LEU A 104 12.59 8.94 11.64
CA LEU A 104 13.48 9.93 11.02
C LEU A 104 13.31 11.33 11.64
N PHE A 105 12.07 11.74 11.84
CA PHE A 105 11.70 13.06 12.35
C PHE A 105 10.59 12.96 13.39
N ARG A 106 10.67 13.78 14.44
CA ARG A 106 9.59 13.98 15.39
C ARG A 106 9.02 15.38 15.22
N ILE A 107 7.73 15.47 14.93
CA ILE A 107 6.99 16.73 14.84
C ILE A 107 6.38 17.02 16.21
N ASP A 108 6.30 18.30 16.58
CA ASP A 108 5.63 18.73 17.81
C ASP A 108 4.14 18.41 17.75
N ASP A 109 3.69 17.57 18.67
CA ASP A 109 2.29 17.17 18.82
C ASP A 109 1.63 17.74 20.09
N GLU A 110 2.32 18.61 20.84
CA GLU A 110 1.80 19.12 22.13
C GLU A 110 0.47 19.86 21.95
N ALA A 111 0.39 20.73 20.94
CA ALA A 111 -0.84 21.46 20.63
C ALA A 111 -1.99 20.52 20.25
N LEU A 112 -1.70 19.44 19.51
CA LEU A 112 -2.68 18.42 19.12
C LEU A 112 -3.16 17.62 20.34
N GLN A 113 -2.25 17.22 21.21
CA GLN A 113 -2.58 16.51 22.44
C GLN A 113 -3.41 17.38 23.40
N ILE A 114 -3.10 18.68 23.52
CA ILE A 114 -3.88 19.63 24.34
C ILE A 114 -5.28 19.77 23.76
N ALA A 115 -5.42 19.95 22.44
CA ALA A 115 -6.72 20.05 21.79
C ALA A 115 -7.57 18.79 22.01
N LEU A 116 -6.97 17.60 21.90
CA LEU A 116 -7.64 16.33 22.20
C LEU A 116 -8.12 16.25 23.65
N LYS A 117 -7.23 16.55 24.61
CA LYS A 117 -7.56 16.54 26.04
C LYS A 117 -8.68 17.53 26.37
N GLN A 118 -8.67 18.71 25.75
CA GLN A 118 -9.71 19.71 25.90
C GLN A 118 -11.05 19.22 25.36
N ALA A 119 -11.08 18.58 24.18
CA ALA A 119 -12.30 18.00 23.61
C ALA A 119 -12.85 16.87 24.51
N GLN A 120 -11.99 15.98 25.00
CA GLN A 120 -12.36 14.92 25.93
C GLN A 120 -12.93 15.46 27.25
N ALA A 121 -12.34 16.53 27.80
CA ALA A 121 -12.84 17.20 29.00
C ALA A 121 -14.22 17.84 28.78
N GLN A 122 -14.48 18.39 27.59
CA GLN A 122 -15.80 18.93 27.23
C GLN A 122 -16.86 17.83 27.20
N VAL A 123 -16.56 16.66 26.63
CA VAL A 123 -17.48 15.49 26.67
C VAL A 123 -17.76 15.05 28.08
N SER A 124 -16.71 14.91 28.91
CA SER A 124 -16.85 14.52 30.31
C SER A 124 -17.77 15.48 31.08
N THR A 125 -17.57 16.79 30.88
CA THR A 125 -18.40 17.83 31.47
C THR A 125 -19.85 17.75 30.98
N ALA A 126 -20.07 17.58 29.68
CA ALA A 126 -21.41 17.46 29.09
C ALA A 126 -22.12 16.17 29.55
N GLN A 127 -21.39 15.07 29.73
CA GLN A 127 -21.91 13.81 30.27
C GLN A 127 -22.32 13.95 31.74
N ALA A 128 -21.51 14.63 32.56
CA ALA A 128 -21.86 14.95 33.94
C ALA A 128 -23.12 15.86 33.99
N GLY A 129 -23.21 16.85 33.11
CA GLY A 129 -24.39 17.70 32.96
C GLY A 129 -25.65 16.92 32.61
N LEU A 130 -25.57 16.01 31.64
CA LEU A 130 -26.69 15.13 31.28
C LEU A 130 -27.11 14.21 32.44
N LYS A 131 -26.14 13.65 33.17
CA LYS A 131 -26.42 12.81 34.35
C LYS A 131 -27.16 13.60 35.42
N SER A 132 -26.70 14.82 35.72
CA SER A 132 -27.37 15.72 36.66
C SER A 132 -28.78 16.08 36.21
N SER A 133 -28.97 16.50 34.95
CA SER A 133 -30.29 16.84 34.42
C SER A 133 -31.26 15.65 34.41
N THR A 134 -30.75 14.44 34.13
CA THR A 134 -31.54 13.21 34.18
C THR A 134 -31.98 12.90 35.62
N ALA A 135 -31.07 12.99 36.59
CA ALA A 135 -31.39 12.79 38.00
C ALA A 135 -32.43 13.81 38.50
N THR A 136 -32.30 15.09 38.11
CA THR A 136 -33.29 16.12 38.43
C THR A 136 -34.66 15.82 37.81
N ALA A 137 -34.70 15.41 36.54
CA ALA A 137 -35.97 15.06 35.89
C ALA A 137 -36.67 13.86 36.55
N GLU A 138 -35.91 12.84 36.95
CA GLU A 138 -36.42 11.69 37.68
C GLU A 138 -36.92 12.08 39.08
N ALA A 139 -36.17 12.92 39.80
CA ALA A 139 -36.56 13.44 41.11
C ALA A 139 -37.85 14.28 41.03
N THR A 140 -37.97 15.17 40.05
CA THR A 140 -39.18 15.97 39.81
C THR A 140 -40.39 15.08 39.53
N LYS A 141 -40.22 14.04 38.69
CA LYS A 141 -41.28 13.07 38.40
C LYS A 141 -41.69 12.28 39.66
N ALA A 142 -40.72 11.83 40.45
CA ALA A 142 -41.00 11.11 41.70
C ALA A 142 -41.75 12.00 42.71
N LYS A 143 -41.30 13.25 42.87
CA LYS A 143 -41.97 14.24 43.72
C LYS A 143 -43.40 14.52 43.27
N ALA A 144 -43.61 14.74 41.97
CA ALA A 144 -44.94 14.90 41.39
C ALA A 144 -45.85 13.71 41.71
N ASN A 145 -45.36 12.47 41.64
CA ASN A 145 -46.18 11.30 41.99
C ASN A 145 -46.56 11.26 43.49
N VAL A 146 -45.63 11.62 44.38
CA VAL A 146 -45.89 11.69 45.83
C VAL A 146 -46.90 12.79 46.13
N ASP A 147 -46.73 13.98 45.56
CA ASP A 147 -47.61 15.13 45.76
C ASP A 147 -49.03 14.79 45.26
N ARG A 148 -49.17 14.07 44.13
CA ARG A 148 -50.47 13.57 43.63
C ARG A 148 -51.15 12.65 44.63
N ALA A 149 -50.40 11.68 45.17
CA ALA A 149 -50.91 10.68 46.09
C ALA A 149 -51.34 11.29 47.43
N GLN A 150 -50.62 12.32 47.88
CA GLN A 150 -50.99 13.07 49.08
C GLN A 150 -52.24 13.93 48.86
N ALA A 151 -52.33 14.64 47.72
CA ALA A 151 -53.48 15.47 47.38
C ALA A 151 -54.78 14.66 47.27
N THR A 152 -54.74 13.48 46.64
CA THR A 152 -55.90 12.58 46.56
C THR A 152 -56.29 12.01 47.93
N ALA A 153 -55.33 11.76 48.82
CA ALA A 153 -55.58 11.25 50.16
C ALA A 153 -56.17 12.29 51.14
N THR A 154 -55.92 13.58 50.95
CA THR A 154 -56.27 14.62 51.95
C THR A 154 -57.45 15.51 51.58
N VAL A 155 -57.69 15.83 50.31
CA VAL A 155 -58.62 16.92 49.95
C VAL A 155 -59.83 16.46 49.15
N GLY A 156 -59.82 15.28 48.54
CA GLY A 156 -60.81 14.94 47.53
C GLY A 156 -60.57 15.77 46.26
N GLU A 157 -60.53 15.08 45.12
CA GLU A 157 -60.24 15.55 43.75
C GLU A 157 -60.17 17.09 43.53
N MET A 158 -58.99 17.70 43.71
CA MET A 158 -58.72 19.06 43.24
C MET A 158 -57.94 19.04 41.91
N PRO A 159 -58.59 19.33 40.76
CA PRO A 159 -57.97 19.23 39.43
C PRO A 159 -56.94 20.33 39.10
N TYR A 160 -56.76 21.32 39.98
CA TYR A 160 -55.84 22.45 39.71
C TYR A 160 -54.36 22.09 39.92
N SER A 161 -54.05 21.08 40.74
CA SER A 161 -52.67 20.68 41.06
C SER A 161 -52.01 19.89 39.93
N ASP A 162 -52.75 19.05 39.21
CA ASP A 162 -52.21 18.17 38.16
C ASP A 162 -51.57 18.96 37.01
N LYS A 163 -52.24 20.02 36.51
CA LYS A 163 -51.68 20.85 35.42
C LYS A 163 -50.41 21.59 35.82
N GLN A 164 -50.20 21.89 37.10
CA GLN A 164 -48.97 22.53 37.57
C GLN A 164 -47.82 21.51 37.63
N MET A 165 -48.12 20.29 38.05
CA MET A 165 -47.15 19.20 38.10
C MET A 165 -46.73 18.72 36.72
N ASP A 166 -47.64 18.60 35.76
CA ASP A 166 -47.30 18.23 34.38
C ASP A 166 -46.31 19.22 33.76
N ARG A 167 -46.52 20.53 33.94
CA ARG A 167 -45.57 21.56 33.48
C ARG A 167 -44.19 21.42 34.12
N SER A 168 -44.13 21.01 35.39
CA SER A 168 -42.86 20.79 36.10
C SER A 168 -42.09 19.58 35.53
N VAL A 169 -42.81 18.52 35.13
CA VAL A 169 -42.20 17.34 34.51
C VAL A 169 -41.79 17.63 33.06
N ASP A 170 -42.63 18.32 32.29
CA ASP A 170 -42.33 18.71 30.92
C ASP A 170 -41.11 19.62 30.85
N SER A 171 -41.03 20.63 31.73
CA SER A 171 -39.84 21.50 31.79
C SER A 171 -38.57 20.74 32.14
N ALA A 172 -38.62 19.78 33.07
CA ALA A 172 -37.48 18.96 33.40
C ALA A 172 -37.07 17.99 32.26
N TYR A 173 -38.04 17.47 31.49
CA TYR A 173 -37.78 16.68 30.30
C TYR A 173 -37.09 17.49 29.21
N VAL A 174 -37.56 18.72 28.95
CA VAL A 174 -36.91 19.64 28.01
C VAL A 174 -35.46 19.92 28.43
N SER A 175 -35.20 20.13 29.72
CA SER A 175 -33.82 20.28 30.24
C SER A 175 -32.95 19.05 30.01
N LYS A 176 -33.50 17.83 30.12
CA LYS A 176 -32.78 16.59 29.78
C LYS A 176 -32.45 16.51 28.29
N VAL A 177 -33.40 16.84 27.42
CA VAL A 177 -33.19 16.84 25.96
C VAL A 177 -32.11 17.85 25.55
N ALA A 178 -32.16 19.06 26.11
CA ALA A 178 -31.13 20.08 25.89
C ALA A 178 -29.74 19.58 26.32
N ALA A 179 -29.64 18.98 27.51
CA ALA A 179 -28.37 18.42 27.99
C ALA A 179 -27.85 17.27 27.11
N ASN A 180 -28.75 16.46 26.53
CA ASN A 180 -28.34 15.40 25.62
C ASN A 180 -27.83 15.96 24.27
N ASN A 181 -28.42 17.05 23.78
CA ASN A 181 -27.91 17.74 22.61
C ASN A 181 -26.53 18.34 22.88
N THR A 182 -26.31 18.94 24.06
CA THR A 182 -24.98 19.41 24.47
C THR A 182 -23.96 18.29 24.51
N ARG A 183 -24.33 17.10 25.05
CA ARG A 183 -23.47 15.92 25.03
C ARG A 183 -23.17 15.43 23.61
N LYS A 184 -24.17 15.43 22.71
CA LYS A 184 -23.96 15.06 21.31
C LYS A 184 -22.99 16.01 20.61
N ASN A 185 -23.21 17.31 20.71
CA ASN A 185 -22.33 18.32 20.11
C ASN A 185 -20.90 18.24 20.67
N ALA A 186 -20.74 17.93 21.96
CA ALA A 186 -19.41 17.70 22.54
C ALA A 186 -18.80 16.37 22.05
N GLY A 187 -19.62 15.35 21.78
CA GLY A 187 -19.17 14.11 21.14
C GLY A 187 -18.66 14.37 19.72
N ASP A 188 -19.42 15.13 18.93
CA ASP A 188 -19.04 15.50 17.56
C ASP A 188 -17.68 16.23 17.52
N SER A 189 -17.36 17.04 18.54
CA SER A 189 -16.05 17.70 18.63
C SER A 189 -14.90 16.75 19.00
N VAL A 190 -15.17 15.65 19.71
CA VAL A 190 -14.21 14.57 19.94
C VAL A 190 -14.05 13.71 18.68
N ASP A 191 -15.14 13.36 18.00
CA ASP A 191 -15.11 12.55 16.77
C ASP A 191 -14.26 13.24 15.69
N LEU A 192 -14.35 14.57 15.56
CA LEU A 192 -13.49 15.36 14.68
C LEU A 192 -12.00 15.30 15.07
N ALA A 193 -11.70 15.36 16.37
CA ALA A 193 -10.34 15.25 16.88
C ALA A 193 -9.78 13.82 16.73
N GLU A 194 -10.60 12.80 16.94
CA GLU A 194 -10.24 11.39 16.73
C GLU A 194 -10.03 11.08 15.26
N THR A 195 -10.87 11.60 14.36
CA THR A 195 -10.67 11.45 12.91
C THR A 195 -9.31 12.00 12.49
N SER A 196 -8.92 13.17 13.03
CA SER A 196 -7.60 13.76 12.75
C SER A 196 -6.43 12.88 13.24
N LEU A 197 -6.62 12.16 14.35
CA LEU A 197 -5.66 11.19 14.88
C LEU A 197 -5.67 9.86 14.13
N ASP A 198 -6.83 9.43 13.64
CA ASP A 198 -6.96 8.19 12.88
C ASP A 198 -6.36 8.35 11.48
N ASP A 199 -6.58 9.51 10.84
CA ASP A 199 -5.89 9.90 9.62
C ASP A 199 -4.37 9.88 9.82
N TYR A 200 -3.85 10.32 10.98
CA TYR A 200 -2.44 10.22 11.33
C TYR A 200 -1.94 8.78 11.48
N LYS A 201 -2.74 7.89 12.08
CA LYS A 201 -2.38 6.46 12.22
C LYS A 201 -2.43 5.74 10.88
N LYS A 202 -3.46 5.98 10.09
CA LYS A 202 -3.62 5.41 8.75
C LYS A 202 -2.51 5.87 7.82
N ALA A 203 -2.16 7.14 7.89
CA ALA A 203 -0.96 7.71 7.29
C ALA A 203 0.30 6.90 7.63
N LYS A 204 0.50 6.57 8.92
CA LYS A 204 1.62 5.74 9.36
C LYS A 204 1.56 4.32 8.80
N ASP A 205 0.38 3.71 8.75
CA ASP A 205 0.18 2.36 8.21
C ASP A 205 0.36 2.30 6.68
N ASP A 206 -0.05 3.34 5.96
CA ASP A 206 0.13 3.44 4.51
C ASP A 206 1.61 3.68 4.16
N VAL A 207 2.32 4.48 4.96
CA VAL A 207 3.79 4.59 4.86
C VAL A 207 4.44 3.23 5.10
N LYS A 208 3.99 2.49 6.12
CA LYS A 208 4.50 1.15 6.41
C LYS A 208 4.29 0.20 5.22
N LYS A 209 3.08 0.13 4.66
CA LYS A 209 2.81 -0.72 3.49
C LYS A 209 3.62 -0.33 2.25
N ALA A 210 3.83 0.97 2.04
CA ALA A 210 4.64 1.45 0.91
C ALA A 210 6.11 1.05 1.06
N LEU A 211 6.56 0.89 2.30
CA LEU A 211 7.91 0.50 2.67
C LEU A 211 8.07 -1.03 2.54
N ASP A 212 7.09 -1.80 3.05
CA ASP A 212 7.08 -3.27 2.90
C ASP A 212 7.04 -3.66 1.40
N ALA A 213 6.42 -2.82 0.55
CA ALA A 213 6.37 -3.00 -0.90
C ALA A 213 7.62 -2.53 -1.66
N ALA A 214 8.50 -1.75 -1.01
CA ALA A 214 9.78 -1.33 -1.57
C ALA A 214 10.91 -2.31 -1.20
N GLU A 215 10.74 -3.12 -0.16
CA GLU A 215 11.67 -4.19 0.24
C GLU A 215 11.43 -5.53 -0.49
N ALA A 216 10.35 -5.66 -1.26
CA ALA A 216 9.93 -6.88 -1.97
C ALA A 216 10.17 -6.82 -3.49
#